data_AF-A0A101KXV6-F1
#
_entry.id   AF-A0A101KXV6-F1
#
_cell.length_a   1.000
_cell.length_b   1.000
_cell.length_c   1.000
_cell.angle_alpha   90.00
_cell.angle_beta   90.00
_cell.angle_gamma   90.00
#
_symmetry.space_group_name_H-M   'P 1'
#
loop_
_entity.id
_entity.type
_entity.pdbx_description
1 polymer ?
#
loop_
_entity_poly.entity_id
_entity_poly.type
_entity_poly.pdbx_seq_one_letter_code
_entity_poly.pdbx_strand_id
1 'polypeptide(L)'
;MVYATADGTSRKRLAVGMVGGGRNAFIGAVHRLAMRLDDQIALVAGALSSDPDNAAASAAEIGIAPDGARGVKFVAAAVESNAAGGAWTPARFR
;
A
#
# COMPACT_ATOMS: atom_id res chain seq x y z
N MET A 1 -1.15 32.41 22.30
CA MET A 1 -1.14 31.01 22.78
C MET A 1 -2.35 30.35 22.17
N VAL A 2 -2.18 29.50 21.15
CA VAL A 2 -3.28 28.82 20.48
C VAL A 2 -3.45 27.47 21.16
N TYR A 3 -4.61 27.22 21.75
CA TYR A 3 -4.96 25.89 22.23
C TYR A 3 -5.45 25.07 21.04
N ALA A 4 -4.80 23.94 20.77
CA ALA A 4 -5.32 22.99 19.80
C ALA A 4 -6.63 22.42 20.34
N THR A 5 -7.74 22.77 19.71
CA THR A 5 -9.00 22.05 19.87
C THR A 5 -8.76 20.63 19.37
N ALA A 6 -8.96 19.64 20.25
CA ALA A 6 -8.88 18.24 19.84
C ALA A 6 -10.03 17.97 18.87
N ASP A 7 -9.71 17.75 17.60
CA ASP A 7 -10.68 17.32 16.60
C ASP A 7 -11.16 15.91 16.97
N GLY A 8 -12.46 15.80 17.28
CA GLY A 8 -13.12 14.65 17.88
C GLY A 8 -13.38 13.47 16.94
N THR A 9 -12.50 13.19 15.98
CA THR A 9 -12.54 11.97 15.17
C THR A 9 -11.58 10.94 15.77
N SER A 10 -12.01 9.67 15.79
CA SER A 10 -11.27 8.57 16.41
C SER A 10 -9.79 8.62 16.04
N ARG A 11 -8.92 8.54 17.06
CA ARG A 11 -7.45 8.56 17.03
C ARG A 11 -6.81 7.36 16.29
N LYS A 12 -7.43 6.90 15.20
CA LYS A 12 -6.99 5.78 14.37
C LYS A 12 -6.44 6.33 13.07
N ARG A 13 -5.18 5.96 12.77
CA ARG A 13 -4.55 6.24 11.49
C ARG A 13 -5.38 5.66 10.34
N LEU A 14 -5.48 6.39 9.25
CA LEU A 14 -6.09 5.90 8.02
C LEU A 14 -5.25 4.77 7.44
N ALA A 15 -5.83 3.57 7.36
CA ALA A 15 -5.19 2.42 6.76
C ALA A 15 -5.26 2.53 5.22
N VAL A 16 -4.10 2.54 4.56
CA VAL A 16 -4.00 2.69 3.09
C VAL A 16 -3.19 1.57 2.45
N GLY A 17 -3.42 1.36 1.16
CA GLY A 17 -2.59 0.54 0.28
C GLY A 17 -1.92 1.39 -0.81
N MET A 18 -0.77 0.94 -1.32
CA MET A 18 -0.05 1.61 -2.42
C MET A 18 0.13 0.69 -3.63
N VAL A 19 0.02 1.23 -4.85
CA VAL A 19 0.30 0.51 -6.10
C VAL A 19 1.50 1.16 -6.78
N GLY A 20 2.50 0.36 -7.13
CA GLY A 20 3.83 0.83 -7.52
C GLY A 20 4.62 1.39 -6.34
N GLY A 21 5.70 2.12 -6.62
CA GLY A 21 6.47 2.81 -5.58
C GLY A 21 7.32 1.90 -4.68
N GLY A 22 7.62 0.67 -5.10
CA GLY A 22 8.52 -0.25 -4.40
C GLY A 22 9.98 0.19 -4.35
N ARG A 23 10.89 -0.78 -4.19
CA ARG A 23 12.34 -0.55 -4.11
C ARG A 23 12.83 0.23 -5.33
N ASN A 24 13.78 1.14 -5.09
CA ASN A 24 14.38 2.03 -6.10
C ASN A 24 13.42 3.07 -6.73
N ALA A 25 12.13 3.12 -6.36
CA ALA A 25 11.21 4.13 -6.86
C ALA A 25 11.31 5.43 -6.05
N PHE A 26 11.89 6.47 -6.64
CA PHE A 26 12.00 7.80 -6.02
C PHE A 26 10.64 8.35 -5.56
N ILE A 27 9.65 8.34 -6.46
CA ILE A 27 8.31 8.85 -6.16
C ILE A 27 7.63 8.02 -5.06
N GLY A 28 7.86 6.71 -5.01
CA GLY A 28 7.35 5.85 -3.94
C GLY A 28 7.91 6.25 -2.57
N ALA A 29 9.20 6.60 -2.50
CA ALA A 29 9.82 7.07 -1.26
C ALA A 29 9.23 8.41 -0.77
N VAL A 30 8.99 9.35 -1.68
CA VAL A 30 8.37 10.65 -1.37
C VAL A 30 6.95 10.48 -0.81
N HIS A 31 6.13 9.62 -1.43
CA HIS A 31 4.77 9.36 -0.94
C HIS A 31 4.77 8.75 0.46
N ARG A 32 5.66 7.78 0.73
CA ARG A 32 5.79 7.18 2.08
C ARG A 32 6.26 8.19 3.12
N LEU A 33 7.12 9.14 2.75
CA LEU A 33 7.53 10.22 3.64
C LEU A 33 6.36 11.13 3.96
N ALA A 34 5.58 11.55 2.95
CA ALA A 34 4.39 12.36 3.13
C ALA A 34 3.34 11.67 4.01
N MET A 35 3.09 10.37 3.81
CA MET A 35 2.18 9.57 4.63
C MET A 35 2.59 9.50 6.11
N ARG A 36 3.88 9.68 6.42
CA ARG A 36 4.40 9.63 7.80
C ARG A 36 4.50 11.01 8.45
N LEU A 37 4.30 12.10 7.70
CA LEU A 37 4.64 13.46 8.12
C LEU A 37 3.82 13.94 9.32
N ASP A 38 2.52 13.64 9.34
CA ASP A 38 1.56 14.06 10.36
C ASP A 38 1.05 12.91 11.24
N ASP A 39 1.62 11.71 11.03
CA ASP A 39 1.25 10.46 11.69
C ASP A 39 -0.23 10.05 11.53
N GLN A 40 -0.94 10.56 10.51
CA GLN A 40 -2.35 10.26 10.29
C GLN A 40 -2.58 9.03 9.40
N ILE A 41 -1.55 8.51 8.72
CA ILE A 41 -1.69 7.43 7.74
C ILE A 41 -0.84 6.22 8.14
N ALA A 42 -1.44 5.03 8.05
CA ALA A 42 -0.76 3.76 8.17
C ALA A 42 -0.76 3.03 6.81
N LEU A 43 0.41 2.89 6.20
CA LEU A 43 0.59 2.07 5.01
C LEU A 43 0.58 0.59 5.43
N VAL A 44 -0.54 -0.10 5.19
CA VAL A 44 -0.75 -1.48 5.64
C VAL A 44 -0.74 -2.50 4.51
N ALA A 45 -0.78 -2.05 3.25
CA ALA A 45 -0.80 -2.94 2.09
C ALA A 45 -0.08 -2.37 0.86
N GLY A 46 0.33 -3.21 -0.09
CA GLY A 46 0.86 -2.70 -1.36
C GLY A 46 1.16 -3.72 -2.45
N ALA A 47 0.91 -3.32 -3.70
CA ALA A 47 1.34 -4.00 -4.92
C ALA A 47 2.52 -3.21 -5.50
N LEU A 48 3.71 -3.42 -4.93
CA LEU A 48 4.83 -2.47 -5.03
C LEU A 48 5.67 -2.63 -6.31
N SER A 49 5.57 -3.79 -6.97
CA SER A 49 6.20 -4.11 -8.24
C SER A 49 5.37 -5.15 -8.99
N SER A 50 5.55 -5.26 -10.30
CA SER A 50 5.05 -6.38 -11.10
C SER A 50 5.90 -7.66 -10.93
N ASP A 51 7.16 -7.50 -10.52
CA ASP A 51 8.03 -8.62 -10.13
C ASP A 51 7.68 -9.05 -8.69
N PRO A 52 7.24 -10.30 -8.46
CA PRO A 52 6.83 -10.79 -7.15
C PRO A 52 7.93 -10.74 -6.09
N ASP A 53 9.18 -11.05 -6.46
CA ASP A 53 10.30 -11.08 -5.54
C ASP A 53 10.67 -9.65 -5.13
N ASN A 54 10.70 -8.74 -6.11
CA ASN A 54 10.89 -7.32 -5.84
C ASN A 54 9.76 -6.73 -4.99
N ALA A 55 8.51 -7.10 -5.27
CA ALA A 55 7.35 -6.65 -4.50
C ALA A 55 7.42 -7.13 -3.03
N ALA A 56 7.75 -8.39 -2.81
CA ALA A 56 7.91 -8.96 -1.47
C ALA A 56 9.06 -8.30 -0.70
N ALA A 57 10.21 -8.13 -1.36
CA ALA A 57 11.38 -7.50 -0.77
C ALA A 57 11.12 -6.02 -0.45
N SER A 58 10.41 -5.30 -1.32
CA SER A 58 9.94 -3.93 -1.08
C SER A 58 9.01 -3.83 0.12
N ALA A 59 8.06 -4.76 0.26
CA ALA A 59 7.10 -4.77 1.35
C ALA A 59 7.78 -5.00 2.70
N ALA A 60 8.75 -5.92 2.73
CA ALA A 60 9.56 -6.20 3.92
C ALA A 60 10.37 -4.97 4.37
N GLU A 61 11.02 -4.26 3.43
CA GLU A 61 11.80 -3.05 3.75
C GLU A 61 10.99 -1.91 4.35
N ILE A 62 9.74 -1.75 3.91
CA ILE A 62 8.90 -0.61 4.34
C ILE A 62 7.98 -0.96 5.51
N GLY A 63 8.05 -2.19 6.02
CA GLY A 63 7.34 -2.66 7.22
C GLY A 63 5.89 -3.09 6.98
N ILE A 64 5.54 -3.49 5.76
CA ILE A 64 4.21 -4.06 5.47
C ILE A 64 4.24 -5.55 5.83
N ALA A 65 3.30 -5.98 6.67
CA ALA A 65 3.15 -7.40 7.04
C ALA A 65 2.92 -8.28 5.78
N PRO A 66 3.37 -9.54 5.74
CA PRO A 66 3.21 -10.41 4.56
C PRO A 66 1.77 -10.59 4.07
N ASP A 67 0.80 -10.50 4.98
CA ASP A 67 -0.63 -10.53 4.64
C ASP A 67 -1.11 -9.18 4.06
N GLY A 68 -0.55 -8.07 4.53
CA GLY A 68 -0.74 -6.73 3.98
C GLY A 68 -0.09 -6.55 2.61
N ALA A 69 1.07 -7.16 2.37
CA ALA A 69 1.70 -7.20 1.05
C ALA A 69 0.78 -7.87 0.01
N ARG A 70 -0.03 -8.84 0.46
CA ARG A 70 -1.12 -9.48 -0.31
C ARG A 70 -2.46 -8.72 -0.24
N GLY A 71 -2.52 -7.63 0.52
CA GLY A 71 -3.73 -6.87 0.86
C GLY A 71 -4.37 -6.14 -0.32
N VAL A 72 -3.70 -6.06 -1.47
CA VAL A 72 -4.25 -5.48 -2.70
C VAL A 72 -4.67 -6.57 -3.68
N LYS A 73 -5.46 -7.56 -3.22
CA LYS A 73 -5.91 -8.72 -4.03
C LYS A 73 -6.60 -8.32 -5.34
N PHE A 74 -7.33 -7.19 -5.35
CA PHE A 74 -7.88 -6.62 -6.57
C PHE A 74 -6.80 -6.24 -7.59
N VAL A 75 -5.70 -5.64 -7.13
CA VAL A 75 -4.58 -5.26 -8.01
C VAL A 75 -3.83 -6.48 -8.49
N ALA A 76 -3.61 -7.48 -7.63
CA ALA A 76 -3.05 -8.76 -8.06
C ALA A 76 -3.91 -9.43 -9.15
N ALA A 77 -5.23 -9.50 -8.95
CA ALA A 77 -6.15 -10.02 -9.95
C ALA A 77 -6.18 -9.18 -11.25
N ALA A 78 -6.04 -7.85 -11.15
CA ALA A 78 -5.96 -6.98 -12.32
C ALA A 78 -4.65 -7.20 -13.11
N VAL A 79 -3.53 -7.42 -12.41
CA VAL A 79 -2.24 -7.76 -13.03
C VAL A 79 -2.30 -9.13 -13.71
N GLU A 80 -2.87 -10.14 -13.05
CA GLU A 80 -3.09 -11.48 -13.62
C GLU A 80 -4.00 -11.44 -14.86
N SER A 81 -5.11 -10.70 -14.78
CA SER A 81 -6.00 -10.47 -15.91
C SER A 81 -5.26 -9.84 -17.10
N ASN A 82 -4.46 -8.80 -16.86
CA ASN A 82 -3.65 -8.16 -17.89
C ASN A 82 -2.63 -9.12 -18.51
N ALA A 83 -1.93 -9.91 -17.70
CA ALA A 83 -0.99 -10.93 -18.18
C ALA A 83 -1.68 -12.03 -18.99
N ALA A 84 -2.95 -12.33 -18.70
CA ALA A 84 -3.78 -13.29 -19.42
C ALA A 84 -4.54 -12.68 -20.63
N GLY A 85 -4.07 -11.54 -21.17
CA GLY A 85 -4.69 -10.91 -22.33
C GLY A 85 -6.07 -10.30 -22.06
N GLY A 86 -6.33 -9.91 -20.82
CA GLY A 86 -7.61 -9.35 -20.37
C GLY A 86 -8.63 -10.40 -19.94
N ALA A 87 -8.23 -11.66 -19.75
CA ALA A 87 -9.12 -12.70 -19.26
C ALA A 87 -9.60 -12.41 -17.82
N TRP A 88 -10.90 -12.55 -17.58
CA TRP A 88 -11.50 -12.27 -16.27
C TRP A 88 -10.84 -13.09 -15.15
N THR A 89 -10.30 -12.39 -14.15
CA THR A 89 -9.65 -12.99 -12.98
C THR A 89 -10.38 -12.56 -11.70
N PRO A 90 -11.00 -13.49 -10.95
CA PRO A 90 -11.79 -13.12 -9.78
C PRO A 90 -10.90 -12.71 -8.60
N ALA A 91 -11.03 -11.46 -8.14
CA ALA A 91 -10.47 -11.00 -6.87
C ALA A 91 -11.29 -11.56 -5.70
N ARG A 92 -11.00 -12.80 -5.26
CA ARG A 92 -11.72 -13.41 -4.13
C ARG A 92 -11.22 -12.85 -2.79
N PHE A 93 -12.10 -12.11 -2.13
CA PHE A 93 -11.96 -11.76 -0.71
C PHE A 93 -12.54 -12.94 0.11
N ARG A 94 -11.70 -13.58 0.93
CA ARG A 94 -12.17 -14.47 2.00
C ARG A 94 -12.12 -13.68 3.28
#